data_AF-A0A250JGU7-F1
#
_entry.id   AF-A0A250JGU7-F1
#
_cell.length_a   1.000
_cell.length_b   1.000
_cell.length_c   1.000
_cell.angle_alpha   90.00
_cell.angle_beta   90.00
_cell.angle_gamma   90.00
#
_symmetry.space_group_name_H-M   'P 1'
#
loop_
_entity.id
_entity.type
_entity.pdbx_description
1 polymer ?
#
loop_
_entity_poly.entity_id
_entity_poly.type
_entity_poly.pdbx_seq_one_letter_code
_entity_poly.pdbx_strand_id
1 'polypeptide(L)'
;MDPLAQARHNSAYYLRKAQAAARRAEGATAEELFTLSSCWRSLALCALLQDADADTFAEHLCRSAQARRVLLELGSRSSVKPQLLCCTRDPGFCAALAAGHLGLAADIAARSPTRHFQGVEYEDDFLFFHFMHRLVLKPEGMDERTRLLERWKQVEQGRPSANFEVCVALNEKAPRAFTAAFELFIDTRREQLQGYAQRMGFNPELNATEGKVFIEGLAVLRLAEFQGLPTHPSYDFIPALARFPPSNRPLSKNAWRGD
;
A
#
# COMPACT_ATOMS: atom_id res chain seq x y z
N MET A 1 7.15 -16.27 22.20
CA MET A 1 7.36 -14.83 21.95
C MET A 1 6.02 -14.27 21.51
N ASP A 2 5.64 -13.08 21.97
CA ASP A 2 4.46 -12.38 21.45
C ASP A 2 4.57 -12.24 19.91
N PRO A 3 3.53 -12.58 19.10
CA PRO A 3 3.62 -12.52 17.65
C PRO A 3 4.01 -11.15 17.08
N LEU A 4 3.59 -10.05 17.73
CA LEU A 4 3.96 -8.70 17.30
C LEU A 4 5.44 -8.41 17.57
N ALA A 5 5.96 -8.81 18.75
CA ALA A 5 7.38 -8.75 19.04
C ALA A 5 8.23 -9.61 18.08
N GLN A 6 7.73 -10.80 17.70
CA GLN A 6 8.39 -11.65 16.70
C GLN A 6 8.42 -10.97 15.32
N ALA A 7 7.31 -10.37 14.89
CA ALA A 7 7.23 -9.63 13.63
C ALA A 7 8.25 -8.47 13.58
N ARG A 8 8.38 -7.71 14.67
CA ARG A 8 9.38 -6.64 14.82
C ARG A 8 10.79 -7.20 14.73
N HIS A 9 11.09 -8.28 15.46
CA HIS A 9 12.40 -8.90 15.46
C HIS A 9 12.81 -9.39 14.06
N ASN A 10 11.94 -10.15 13.40
CA ASN A 10 12.17 -10.70 12.06
C ASN A 10 12.35 -9.58 11.03
N SER A 11 11.44 -8.60 11.02
CA SER A 11 11.50 -7.48 10.08
C SER A 11 12.77 -6.65 10.28
N ALA A 12 13.18 -6.40 11.53
CA ALA A 12 14.43 -5.70 11.82
C ALA A 12 15.68 -6.49 11.37
N TYR A 13 15.67 -7.82 11.54
CA TYR A 13 16.75 -8.68 11.08
C TYR A 13 16.90 -8.64 9.55
N TYR A 14 15.81 -8.87 8.80
CA TYR A 14 15.83 -8.83 7.34
C TYR A 14 16.14 -7.43 6.80
N LEU A 15 15.63 -6.38 7.46
CA LEU A 15 15.96 -5.00 7.13
C LEU A 15 17.46 -4.76 7.20
N ARG A 16 18.12 -5.08 8.33
CA ARG A 16 19.57 -4.88 8.49
C ARG A 16 20.38 -5.62 7.43
N LYS A 17 19.98 -6.84 7.10
CA LYS A 17 20.63 -7.64 6.05
C LYS A 17 20.51 -6.95 4.68
N ALA A 18 19.32 -6.49 4.31
CA ALA A 18 19.10 -5.82 3.04
C ALA A 18 19.73 -4.41 2.99
N GLN A 19 19.81 -3.69 4.10
CA GLN A 19 20.51 -2.40 4.20
C GLN A 19 22.02 -2.56 4.02
N ALA A 20 22.62 -3.58 4.65
CA ALA A 20 24.04 -3.88 4.43
C ALA A 20 24.32 -4.18 2.95
N ALA A 21 23.42 -4.91 2.30
CA ALA A 21 23.51 -5.21 0.88
C ALA A 21 23.34 -3.97 -0.01
N ALA A 22 22.48 -3.02 0.39
CA ALA A 22 22.28 -1.75 -0.33
C ALA A 22 23.50 -0.80 -0.27
N ARG A 23 24.44 -1.04 0.64
CA ARG A 23 25.68 -0.27 0.81
C ARG A 23 26.85 -0.83 -0.02
N ARG A 24 26.66 -1.97 -0.70
CA ARG A 24 27.66 -2.54 -1.61
C ARG A 24 27.88 -1.62 -2.82
N ALA A 25 29.04 -1.75 -3.47
CA ALA A 25 29.37 -0.95 -4.66
C ALA A 25 28.40 -1.21 -5.82
N GLU A 26 27.91 -2.43 -5.94
CA GLU A 26 26.92 -2.89 -6.92
C GLU A 26 25.49 -2.40 -6.60
N GLY A 27 25.25 -1.91 -5.37
CA GLY A 27 23.94 -1.53 -4.87
C GLY A 27 23.08 -2.71 -4.41
N ALA A 28 21.81 -2.43 -4.11
CA ALA A 28 20.82 -3.42 -3.72
C ALA A 28 20.23 -4.14 -4.95
N THR A 29 20.00 -5.44 -4.84
CA THR A 29 19.24 -6.21 -5.85
C THR A 29 17.75 -5.87 -5.78
N ALA A 30 16.99 -6.31 -6.79
CA ALA A 30 15.54 -6.15 -6.80
C ALA A 30 14.86 -6.86 -5.61
N GLU A 31 15.29 -8.08 -5.27
CA GLU A 31 14.80 -8.84 -4.12
C GLU A 31 15.09 -8.13 -2.79
N GLU A 32 16.26 -7.49 -2.66
CA GLU A 32 16.64 -6.74 -1.47
C GLU A 32 15.82 -5.45 -1.34
N LEU A 33 15.61 -4.71 -2.43
CA LEU A 33 14.75 -3.52 -2.43
C LEU A 33 13.30 -3.86 -2.11
N PHE A 34 12.79 -4.97 -2.64
CA PHE A 34 11.47 -5.49 -2.28
C PHE A 34 11.40 -5.80 -0.78
N THR A 35 12.42 -6.49 -0.25
CA THR A 35 12.53 -6.84 1.16
C THR A 35 12.61 -5.60 2.05
N LEU A 36 13.39 -4.58 1.67
CA LEU A 36 13.45 -3.29 2.38
C LEU A 36 12.06 -2.65 2.45
N SER A 37 11.35 -2.62 1.33
CA SER A 37 10.01 -2.06 1.26
C SER A 37 9.03 -2.77 2.22
N SER A 38 8.99 -4.11 2.19
CA SER A 38 8.15 -4.90 3.09
C SER A 38 8.56 -4.76 4.57
N CYS A 39 9.85 -4.83 4.89
CA CYS A 39 10.32 -4.76 6.28
C CYS A 39 10.06 -3.40 6.91
N TRP A 40 10.28 -2.30 6.17
CA TRP A 40 9.96 -0.97 6.65
C TRP A 40 8.46 -0.82 6.94
N ARG A 41 7.58 -1.31 6.08
CA ARG A 41 6.14 -1.31 6.33
C ARG A 41 5.77 -2.12 7.57
N SER A 42 6.31 -3.33 7.74
CA SER A 42 6.07 -4.14 8.94
C SER A 42 6.56 -3.46 10.22
N LEU A 43 7.72 -2.79 10.18
CA LEU A 43 8.23 -2.03 11.32
C LEU A 43 7.43 -0.76 11.60
N ALA A 44 6.82 -0.14 10.59
CA ALA A 44 5.86 0.93 10.79
C ALA A 44 4.68 0.42 11.63
N LEU A 45 4.08 -0.71 11.21
CA LEU A 45 2.97 -1.33 11.94
C LEU A 45 3.34 -1.67 13.38
N CYS A 46 4.54 -2.20 13.61
CA CYS A 46 5.02 -2.50 14.96
C CYS A 46 5.16 -1.23 15.80
N ALA A 47 5.71 -0.13 15.26
CA ALA A 47 5.84 1.13 15.98
C ALA A 47 4.48 1.69 16.41
N LEU A 48 3.49 1.65 15.51
CA LEU A 48 2.14 2.09 15.82
C LEU A 48 1.45 1.21 16.87
N LEU A 49 1.53 -0.11 16.72
CA LEU A 49 0.77 -1.06 17.54
C LEU A 49 1.40 -1.34 18.91
N GLN A 50 2.73 -1.31 19.03
CA GLN A 50 3.43 -1.55 20.30
C GLN A 50 3.67 -0.27 21.08
N ASP A 51 4.11 0.77 20.37
CA ASP A 51 4.70 1.96 21.00
C ASP A 51 3.77 3.18 20.89
N ALA A 52 2.62 3.06 20.21
CA ALA A 52 1.73 4.18 19.88
C ALA A 52 2.48 5.35 19.20
N ASP A 53 3.52 5.03 18.44
CA ASP A 53 4.41 6.02 17.83
C ASP A 53 3.99 6.30 16.39
N ALA A 54 3.15 7.33 16.23
CA ALA A 54 2.64 7.77 14.93
C ALA A 54 3.74 8.39 14.04
N ASP A 55 4.75 9.02 14.63
CA ASP A 55 5.82 9.68 13.88
C ASP A 55 6.76 8.64 13.25
N THR A 56 7.19 7.64 14.04
CA THR A 56 7.99 6.52 13.54
C THR A 56 7.19 5.67 12.55
N PHE A 57 5.88 5.48 12.78
CA PHE A 57 4.98 4.85 11.80
C PHE A 57 5.01 5.59 10.45
N ALA A 58 4.81 6.90 10.45
CA ALA A 58 4.83 7.73 9.25
C ALA A 58 6.18 7.65 8.52
N GLU A 59 7.28 7.78 9.27
CA GLU A 59 8.63 7.75 8.72
C GLU A 59 8.94 6.40 8.06
N HIS A 60 8.64 5.29 8.74
CA HIS A 60 8.88 3.95 8.20
C HIS A 60 8.02 3.66 6.96
N LEU A 61 6.77 4.12 6.89
CA LEU A 61 5.97 4.03 5.67
C LEU A 61 6.60 4.81 4.51
N CYS A 62 7.16 5.99 4.77
CA CYS A 62 7.87 6.74 3.73
C CYS A 62 9.14 6.02 3.27
N ARG A 63 9.90 5.39 4.17
CA ARG A 63 11.09 4.57 3.82
C ARG A 63 10.69 3.34 3.00
N SER A 64 9.56 2.70 3.32
CA SER A 64 8.97 1.62 2.52
C SER A 64 8.67 2.10 1.09
N ALA A 65 7.94 3.21 0.96
CA ALA A 65 7.62 3.83 -0.31
C ALA A 65 8.87 4.20 -1.14
N GLN A 66 9.90 4.75 -0.51
CA GLN A 66 11.15 5.07 -1.19
C GLN A 66 11.87 3.83 -1.74
N ALA A 67 11.93 2.74 -0.96
CA ALA A 67 12.50 1.47 -1.42
C ALA A 67 11.76 0.93 -2.64
N ARG A 68 10.42 1.01 -2.64
CA ARG A 68 9.60 0.67 -3.81
C ARG A 68 9.91 1.53 -5.03
N ARG A 69 10.02 2.86 -4.86
CA ARG A 69 10.35 3.77 -5.96
C ARG A 69 11.68 3.39 -6.61
N VAL A 70 12.69 3.03 -5.82
CA VAL A 70 14.01 2.59 -6.31
C VAL A 70 13.93 1.23 -7.00
N LEU A 71 13.12 0.29 -6.50
CA LEU A 71 12.85 -0.99 -7.17
C LEU A 71 12.24 -0.81 -8.56
N LEU A 72 11.23 0.05 -8.68
CA LEU A 72 10.60 0.36 -9.97
C LEU A 72 11.57 1.07 -10.92
N GLU A 73 12.41 1.97 -10.40
CA GLU A 73 13.48 2.61 -11.17
C GLU A 73 14.50 1.58 -11.70
N LEU A 74 14.89 0.60 -10.88
CA LEU A 74 15.75 -0.50 -11.29
C LEU A 74 15.08 -1.36 -12.39
N GLY A 75 13.79 -1.68 -12.23
CA GLY A 75 13.00 -2.42 -13.21
C GLY A 75 12.85 -1.71 -14.57
N SER A 76 12.96 -0.38 -14.60
CA SER A 76 12.98 0.38 -15.87
C SER A 76 14.30 0.29 -16.64
N ARG A 77 15.39 -0.14 -15.97
CA ARG A 77 16.76 -0.18 -16.52
C ARG A 77 17.31 -1.59 -16.68
N SER A 78 16.65 -2.59 -16.09
CA SER A 78 17.14 -3.96 -16.01
C SER A 78 16.00 -4.96 -15.97
N SER A 79 16.29 -6.21 -16.33
CA SER A 79 15.31 -7.29 -16.23
C SER A 79 15.09 -7.66 -14.77
N VAL A 80 13.88 -7.45 -14.28
CA VAL A 80 13.44 -7.80 -12.92
C VAL A 80 12.24 -8.73 -13.00
N LYS A 81 12.18 -9.70 -12.09
CA LYS A 81 11.08 -10.67 -12.00
C LYS A 81 9.74 -9.94 -11.82
N PRO A 82 8.69 -10.28 -12.61
CA PRO A 82 7.37 -9.67 -12.49
C PRO A 82 6.78 -9.71 -11.08
N GLN A 83 7.05 -10.77 -10.30
CA GLN A 83 6.57 -10.94 -8.93
C GLN A 83 7.06 -9.85 -7.96
N LEU A 84 8.14 -9.15 -8.31
CA LEU A 84 8.68 -8.04 -7.53
C LEU A 84 8.11 -6.69 -7.98
N LEU A 85 7.59 -6.61 -9.22
CA LEU A 85 7.09 -5.37 -9.82
C LEU A 85 5.57 -5.25 -9.79
N CYS A 86 4.84 -6.36 -9.68
CA CYS A 86 3.37 -6.37 -9.73
C CYS A 86 2.73 -5.42 -8.70
N CYS A 87 1.58 -4.84 -9.06
CA CYS A 87 0.92 -3.81 -8.24
C CYS A 87 0.31 -4.40 -6.97
N THR A 88 -0.16 -5.65 -7.05
CA THR A 88 -0.78 -6.39 -5.96
C THR A 88 0.15 -6.73 -4.79
N ARG A 89 1.47 -6.70 -5.04
CA ARG A 89 2.50 -6.89 -4.01
C ARG A 89 3.26 -5.59 -3.75
N ASP A 90 2.60 -4.45 -3.89
CA ASP A 90 3.20 -3.14 -3.71
C ASP A 90 2.96 -2.58 -2.29
N PRO A 91 3.83 -2.91 -1.30
CA PRO A 91 3.73 -2.29 0.02
C PRO A 91 4.00 -0.78 -0.03
N GLY A 92 4.69 -0.27 -1.06
CA GLY A 92 5.23 1.09 -1.08
C GLY A 92 4.25 2.14 -1.56
N PHE A 93 3.41 1.86 -2.57
CA PHE A 93 2.42 2.82 -3.06
C PHE A 93 1.39 3.18 -1.98
N CYS A 94 0.76 2.16 -1.39
CA CYS A 94 -0.20 2.39 -0.30
C CYS A 94 0.49 2.96 0.95
N ALA A 95 1.75 2.60 1.23
CA ALA A 95 2.51 3.23 2.30
C ALA A 95 2.74 4.74 2.06
N ALA A 96 3.04 5.16 0.83
CA ALA A 96 3.19 6.58 0.48
C ALA A 96 1.89 7.36 0.71
N LEU A 97 0.77 6.80 0.26
CA LEU A 97 -0.56 7.39 0.46
C LEU A 97 -0.94 7.45 1.94
N ALA A 98 -0.81 6.34 2.66
CA ALA A 98 -1.09 6.25 4.08
C ALA A 98 -0.25 7.26 4.89
N ALA A 99 1.00 7.47 4.47
CA ALA A 99 1.88 8.48 5.06
C ALA A 99 1.57 9.93 4.67
N GLY A 100 0.59 10.15 3.79
CA GLY A 100 0.22 11.48 3.30
C GLY A 100 1.19 12.07 2.25
N HIS A 101 2.14 11.28 1.74
CA HIS A 101 3.16 11.71 0.78
C HIS A 101 2.68 11.56 -0.67
N LEU A 102 1.77 12.45 -1.10
CA LEU A 102 1.15 12.39 -2.42
C LEU A 102 2.16 12.48 -3.57
N GLY A 103 3.21 13.29 -3.43
CA GLY A 103 4.27 13.40 -4.45
C GLY A 103 5.03 12.09 -4.65
N LEU A 104 5.37 11.40 -3.55
CA LEU A 104 6.03 10.09 -3.62
C LEU A 104 5.08 9.01 -4.17
N ALA A 105 3.80 9.05 -3.80
CA ALA A 105 2.78 8.16 -4.36
C ALA A 105 2.65 8.34 -5.88
N ALA A 106 2.62 9.58 -6.37
CA ALA A 106 2.60 9.89 -7.80
C ALA A 106 3.88 9.42 -8.52
N ASP A 107 5.04 9.58 -7.90
CA ASP A 107 6.32 9.08 -8.43
C ASP A 107 6.35 7.56 -8.57
N ILE A 108 5.78 6.83 -7.61
CA ILE A 108 5.63 5.37 -7.66
C ILE A 108 4.63 5.01 -8.76
N ALA A 109 3.44 5.62 -8.76
CA ALA A 109 2.40 5.38 -9.75
C ALA A 109 2.89 5.56 -11.20
N ALA A 110 3.70 6.59 -11.47
CA ALA A 110 4.25 6.87 -12.80
C ALA A 110 5.25 5.80 -13.28
N ARG A 111 5.82 5.01 -12.37
CA ARG A 111 6.81 3.96 -12.65
C ARG A 111 6.23 2.55 -12.51
N SER A 112 5.03 2.43 -11.96
CA SER A 112 4.33 1.17 -11.79
C SER A 112 3.92 0.57 -13.14
N PRO A 113 3.79 -0.77 -13.24
CA PRO A 113 3.29 -1.43 -14.44
C PRO A 113 1.94 -0.86 -14.91
N THR A 114 1.79 -0.72 -16.23
CA THR A 114 0.55 -0.25 -16.88
C THR A 114 -0.34 -1.39 -17.37
N ARG A 115 0.12 -2.64 -17.19
CA ARG A 115 -0.62 -3.87 -17.52
C ARG A 115 -0.40 -4.88 -16.40
N HIS A 116 -1.41 -5.70 -16.13
CA HIS A 116 -1.27 -6.81 -15.19
C HIS A 116 -0.28 -7.84 -15.73
N PHE A 117 0.46 -8.49 -14.83
CA PHE A 117 1.29 -9.62 -15.20
C PHE A 117 0.47 -10.91 -15.16
N GLN A 118 0.08 -11.41 -16.35
CA GLN A 118 -0.70 -12.63 -16.47
C GLN A 118 0.02 -13.82 -15.81
N GLY A 119 -0.71 -14.55 -14.96
CA GLY A 119 -0.17 -15.67 -14.18
C GLY A 119 0.62 -15.27 -12.93
N VAL A 120 0.74 -13.96 -12.64
CA VAL A 120 1.41 -13.43 -11.44
C VAL A 120 0.42 -12.73 -10.52
N GLU A 121 -0.51 -11.96 -11.07
CA GLU A 121 -1.59 -11.29 -10.32
C GLU A 121 -2.93 -11.45 -11.05
N TYR A 122 -4.02 -11.43 -10.28
CA TYR A 122 -5.36 -11.37 -10.85
C TYR A 122 -5.61 -9.97 -11.43
N GLU A 123 -6.43 -9.91 -12.49
CA GLU A 123 -6.63 -8.66 -13.22
C GLU A 123 -7.45 -7.65 -12.41
N ASP A 124 -8.46 -8.09 -11.66
CA ASP A 124 -9.26 -7.27 -10.76
C ASP A 124 -8.42 -6.64 -9.64
N ASP A 125 -7.56 -7.42 -9.01
CA ASP A 125 -6.62 -6.92 -8.00
C ASP A 125 -5.67 -5.87 -8.63
N PHE A 126 -5.13 -6.13 -9.83
CA PHE A 126 -4.33 -5.14 -10.55
C PHE A 126 -5.11 -3.85 -10.83
N LEU A 127 -6.37 -3.97 -11.29
CA LEU A 127 -7.22 -2.84 -11.64
C LEU A 127 -7.49 -1.93 -10.45
N PHE A 128 -7.65 -2.48 -9.24
CA PHE A 128 -7.76 -1.68 -8.01
C PHE A 128 -6.56 -0.75 -7.81
N PHE A 129 -5.34 -1.30 -7.79
CA PHE A 129 -4.13 -0.50 -7.60
C PHE A 129 -3.86 0.42 -8.79
N HIS A 130 -4.09 -0.04 -10.02
CA HIS A 130 -3.89 0.77 -11.21
C HIS A 130 -4.87 1.95 -11.27
N PHE A 131 -6.12 1.77 -10.82
CA PHE A 131 -7.07 2.85 -10.69
C PHE A 131 -6.59 3.90 -9.68
N MET A 132 -6.11 3.47 -8.51
CA MET A 132 -5.52 4.38 -7.52
C MET A 132 -4.28 5.12 -8.05
N HIS A 133 -3.43 4.46 -8.86
CA HIS A 133 -2.33 5.13 -9.56
C HIS A 133 -2.85 6.27 -10.45
N ARG A 134 -3.92 6.03 -11.23
CA ARG A 134 -4.54 7.07 -12.07
C ARG A 134 -5.22 8.19 -11.30
N LEU A 135 -5.62 7.96 -10.05
CA LEU A 135 -6.14 9.03 -9.20
C LEU A 135 -5.06 10.04 -8.77
N VAL A 136 -3.81 9.60 -8.59
CA VAL A 136 -2.72 10.47 -8.11
C VAL A 136 -1.88 11.09 -9.23
N LEU A 137 -1.90 10.48 -10.42
CA LEU A 137 -1.25 11.04 -11.60
C LEU A 137 -2.03 12.25 -12.12
N LYS A 138 -1.32 13.16 -12.79
CA LYS A 138 -1.99 14.30 -13.46
C LYS A 138 -3.01 13.74 -14.46
N PRO A 139 -4.23 14.29 -14.52
CA PRO A 139 -5.24 13.80 -15.44
C PRO A 139 -4.75 13.97 -16.89
N GLU A 140 -4.49 12.87 -17.58
CA GLU A 140 -4.36 12.87 -19.05
C GLU A 140 -5.75 12.94 -19.74
N GLY A 141 -6.82 12.86 -18.95
CA GLY A 141 -8.22 13.01 -19.34
C GLY A 141 -9.13 12.14 -18.46
N MET A 142 -10.41 12.53 -18.29
CA MET A 142 -11.41 11.71 -17.57
C MET A 142 -11.63 10.33 -18.19
N ASP A 143 -11.34 10.20 -19.48
CA ASP A 143 -11.61 9.03 -20.32
C ASP A 143 -10.84 7.77 -19.86
N GLU A 144 -9.59 7.89 -19.39
CA GLU A 144 -8.81 6.72 -18.97
C GLU A 144 -9.40 6.03 -17.74
N ARG A 145 -9.80 6.81 -16.72
CA ARG A 145 -10.39 6.26 -15.49
C ARG A 145 -11.73 5.59 -15.75
N THR A 146 -12.55 6.17 -16.61
CA THR A 146 -13.82 5.56 -17.03
C THR A 146 -13.60 4.23 -17.74
N ARG A 147 -12.65 4.17 -18.70
CA ARG A 147 -12.30 2.92 -19.40
C ARG A 147 -11.78 1.84 -18.45
N LEU A 148 -11.01 2.22 -17.42
CA LEU A 148 -10.54 1.26 -16.40
C LEU A 148 -11.71 0.67 -15.61
N LEU A 149 -12.67 1.50 -15.18
CA LEU A 149 -13.87 1.02 -14.46
C LEU A 149 -14.74 0.13 -15.37
N GLU A 150 -14.89 0.47 -16.65
CA GLU A 150 -15.60 -0.37 -17.61
C GLU A 150 -14.92 -1.73 -17.79
N ARG A 151 -13.58 -1.75 -17.92
CA ARG A 151 -12.80 -2.99 -17.99
C ARG A 151 -12.98 -3.82 -16.71
N TRP A 152 -12.91 -3.19 -15.55
CA TRP A 152 -13.05 -3.88 -14.27
C TRP A 152 -14.43 -4.52 -14.12
N LYS A 153 -15.50 -3.80 -14.48
CA LYS A 153 -16.86 -4.33 -14.50
C LYS A 153 -17.01 -5.58 -15.38
N GLN A 154 -16.27 -5.65 -16.50
CA GLN A 154 -16.24 -6.84 -17.36
C GLN A 154 -15.51 -8.02 -16.70
N VAL A 155 -14.37 -7.77 -16.05
CA VAL A 155 -13.59 -8.80 -15.33
C VAL A 155 -14.41 -9.42 -14.20
N GLU A 156 -15.14 -8.60 -13.45
CA GLU A 156 -16.01 -9.04 -12.34
C GLU A 156 -17.38 -9.59 -12.79
N GLN A 157 -17.62 -9.69 -14.11
CA GLN A 157 -18.85 -10.24 -14.68
C GLN A 157 -20.12 -9.58 -14.14
N GLY A 158 -20.06 -8.29 -13.81
CA GLY A 158 -21.17 -7.52 -13.28
C GLY A 158 -21.52 -7.78 -11.80
N ARG A 159 -20.67 -8.48 -11.04
CA ARG A 159 -20.78 -8.60 -9.58
C ARG A 159 -19.72 -7.73 -8.91
N PRO A 160 -20.02 -6.45 -8.63
CA PRO A 160 -19.02 -5.50 -8.18
C PRO A 160 -18.42 -5.91 -6.82
N SER A 161 -17.09 -5.95 -6.74
CA SER A 161 -16.39 -6.12 -5.47
C SER A 161 -16.40 -4.83 -4.64
N ALA A 162 -16.09 -4.94 -3.35
CA ALA A 162 -15.95 -3.76 -2.50
C ALA A 162 -14.83 -2.81 -2.98
N ASN A 163 -13.75 -3.37 -3.57
CA ASN A 163 -12.67 -2.62 -4.19
C ASN A 163 -13.18 -1.79 -5.38
N PHE A 164 -14.03 -2.38 -6.21
CA PHE A 164 -14.64 -1.70 -7.35
C PHE A 164 -15.55 -0.55 -6.88
N GLU A 165 -16.47 -0.83 -5.95
CA GLU A 165 -17.44 0.16 -5.44
C GLU A 165 -16.75 1.38 -4.82
N VAL A 166 -15.69 1.17 -4.02
CA VAL A 166 -14.97 2.28 -3.39
C VAL A 166 -14.21 3.13 -4.42
N CYS A 167 -13.68 2.52 -5.47
CA CYS A 167 -13.03 3.23 -6.56
C CYS A 167 -14.02 4.02 -7.43
N VAL A 168 -15.21 3.48 -7.70
CA VAL A 168 -16.31 4.21 -8.38
C VAL A 168 -16.69 5.45 -7.59
N ALA A 169 -16.94 5.29 -6.28
CA ALA A 169 -17.33 6.41 -5.44
C ALA A 169 -16.25 7.50 -5.33
N LEU A 170 -14.98 7.12 -5.31
CA LEU A 170 -13.85 8.05 -5.42
C LEU A 170 -13.83 8.77 -6.78
N ASN A 171 -14.08 8.06 -7.88
CA ASN A 171 -14.11 8.67 -9.22
C ASN A 171 -15.19 9.75 -9.34
N GLU A 172 -16.38 9.44 -8.82
CA GLU A 172 -17.57 10.29 -8.89
C GLU A 172 -17.55 11.42 -7.85
N LYS A 173 -16.65 11.36 -6.88
CA LYS A 173 -16.59 12.26 -5.72
C LYS A 173 -17.94 12.35 -4.99
N ALA A 174 -18.62 11.22 -4.84
CA ALA A 174 -19.97 11.15 -4.28
C ALA A 174 -19.91 10.81 -2.78
N PRO A 175 -20.11 11.77 -1.84
CA PRO A 175 -19.79 11.55 -0.42
C PRO A 175 -20.57 10.41 0.24
N ARG A 176 -21.88 10.30 -0.06
CA ARG A 176 -22.74 9.24 0.49
C ARG A 176 -22.37 7.87 -0.07
N ALA A 177 -22.12 7.79 -1.38
CA ALA A 177 -21.70 6.56 -2.03
C ALA A 177 -20.32 6.11 -1.50
N PHE A 178 -19.39 7.05 -1.31
CA PHE A 178 -18.07 6.75 -0.76
C PHE A 178 -18.17 6.20 0.65
N THR A 179 -18.98 6.82 1.51
CA THR A 179 -19.15 6.34 2.89
C THR A 179 -19.63 4.89 2.92
N ALA A 180 -20.70 4.58 2.17
CA ALA A 180 -21.26 3.22 2.11
C ALA A 180 -20.27 2.21 1.48
N ALA A 181 -19.61 2.59 0.38
CA ALA A 181 -18.64 1.71 -0.28
C ALA A 181 -17.40 1.48 0.58
N PHE A 182 -16.95 2.48 1.34
CA PHE A 182 -15.82 2.35 2.26
C PHE A 182 -16.16 1.45 3.45
N GLU A 183 -17.37 1.54 4.00
CA GLU A 183 -17.84 0.60 5.04
C GLU A 183 -17.85 -0.85 4.53
N LEU A 184 -18.39 -1.08 3.33
CA LEU A 184 -18.36 -2.40 2.69
C LEU A 184 -16.92 -2.91 2.46
N PHE A 185 -15.99 -2.01 2.09
CA PHE A 185 -14.57 -2.33 1.93
C PHE A 185 -13.91 -2.77 3.24
N ILE A 186 -14.25 -2.11 4.35
CA ILE A 186 -13.77 -2.49 5.70
C ILE A 186 -14.39 -3.81 6.16
N ASP A 187 -15.68 -4.04 5.92
CA ASP A 187 -16.34 -5.30 6.29
C ASP A 187 -15.83 -6.48 5.46
N THR A 188 -15.57 -6.28 4.16
CA THR A 188 -14.91 -7.29 3.32
C THR A 188 -13.53 -7.65 3.88
N ARG A 189 -12.76 -6.66 4.35
CA ARG A 189 -11.47 -6.92 5.02
C ARG A 189 -11.65 -7.73 6.30
N ARG A 190 -12.67 -7.42 7.10
CA ARG A 190 -13.00 -8.17 8.33
C ARG A 190 -13.27 -9.64 8.02
N GLU A 191 -14.12 -9.92 7.03
CA GLU A 191 -14.46 -11.27 6.61
C GLU A 191 -13.25 -12.04 6.08
N GLN A 192 -12.41 -11.39 5.26
CA GLN A 192 -11.16 -11.98 4.76
C GLN A 192 -10.22 -12.39 5.90
N LEU A 193 -10.06 -11.53 6.91
CA LEU A 193 -9.21 -11.82 8.07
C LEU A 193 -9.77 -12.95 8.94
N GLN A 194 -11.09 -12.98 9.15
CA GLN A 194 -11.76 -14.07 9.87
C GLN A 194 -11.58 -15.40 9.14
N GLY A 195 -11.76 -15.42 7.82
CA GLY A 195 -11.53 -16.60 6.99
C GLY A 195 -10.06 -17.03 6.97
N TYR A 196 -9.12 -16.07 6.94
CA TYR A 196 -7.68 -16.35 6.99
C TYR A 196 -7.26 -16.99 8.32
N ALA A 197 -7.82 -16.54 9.45
CA ALA A 197 -7.53 -17.06 10.78
C ALA A 197 -7.89 -18.55 10.95
N GLN A 198 -8.77 -19.08 10.10
CA GLN A 198 -9.20 -20.49 10.13
C GLN A 198 -8.36 -21.40 9.21
N ARG A 199 -7.40 -20.87 8.45
CA ARG A 199 -6.60 -21.66 7.49
C ARG A 199 -5.40 -22.32 8.17
N MET A 200 -5.04 -23.52 7.70
CA MET A 200 -3.85 -24.26 8.16
C MET A 200 -2.51 -23.53 7.95
N GLY A 201 -2.48 -22.49 7.09
CA GLY A 201 -1.32 -21.63 6.83
C GLY A 201 -1.38 -20.27 7.51
N PHE A 202 -2.13 -20.15 8.61
CA PHE A 202 -2.22 -18.93 9.40
C PHE A 202 -0.84 -18.44 9.85
N ASN A 203 -0.52 -17.19 9.56
CA ASN A 203 0.68 -16.51 10.02
C ASN A 203 0.33 -15.57 11.20
N PRO A 204 0.71 -15.92 12.43
CA PRO A 204 0.44 -15.09 13.61
C PRO A 204 1.06 -13.69 13.54
N GLU A 205 2.23 -13.54 12.91
CA GLU A 205 2.92 -12.26 12.77
C GLU A 205 2.15 -11.30 11.84
N LEU A 206 1.66 -11.82 10.70
CA LEU A 206 0.83 -11.05 9.78
C LEU A 206 -0.48 -10.63 10.45
N ASN A 207 -1.13 -11.53 11.18
CA ASN A 207 -2.37 -11.22 11.88
C ASN A 207 -2.17 -10.22 13.03
N ALA A 208 -1.02 -10.23 13.68
CA ALA A 208 -0.67 -9.27 14.72
C ALA A 208 -0.29 -7.88 14.17
N THR A 209 0.01 -7.78 12.86
CA THR A 209 0.40 -6.53 12.19
C THR A 209 -0.68 -6.07 11.20
N GLU A 210 -0.66 -6.54 9.96
CA GLU A 210 -1.61 -6.18 8.90
C GLU A 210 -3.04 -6.66 9.19
N GLY A 211 -3.20 -7.64 10.08
CA GLY A 211 -4.51 -8.03 10.61
C GLY A 211 -5.11 -7.03 11.60
N LYS A 212 -4.33 -6.05 12.08
CA LYS A 212 -4.77 -5.01 13.03
C LYS A 212 -4.83 -3.62 12.41
N VAL A 213 -4.04 -3.37 11.37
CA VAL A 213 -4.00 -2.09 10.66
C VAL A 213 -4.08 -2.32 9.16
N PHE A 214 -5.09 -1.74 8.52
CA PHE A 214 -5.34 -1.89 7.10
C PHE A 214 -4.78 -0.69 6.32
N ILE A 215 -3.56 -0.84 5.80
CA ILE A 215 -2.84 0.25 5.13
C ILE A 215 -3.49 0.61 3.78
N GLU A 216 -4.02 -0.36 3.04
CA GLU A 216 -4.75 -0.11 1.80
C GLU A 216 -6.04 0.67 2.09
N GLY A 217 -6.75 0.31 3.15
CA GLY A 217 -7.88 1.08 3.70
C GLY A 217 -7.50 2.53 4.02
N LEU A 218 -6.41 2.72 4.75
CA LEU A 218 -5.89 4.06 5.06
C LEU A 218 -5.48 4.82 3.79
N ALA A 219 -4.89 4.16 2.81
CA ALA A 219 -4.51 4.78 1.53
C ALA A 219 -5.74 5.26 0.73
N VAL A 220 -6.80 4.46 0.66
CA VAL A 220 -8.09 4.85 0.04
C VAL A 220 -8.71 6.03 0.79
N LEU A 221 -8.68 6.00 2.13
CA LEU A 221 -9.18 7.09 2.96
C LEU A 221 -8.42 8.40 2.71
N ARG A 222 -7.10 8.32 2.56
CA ARG A 222 -6.25 9.48 2.21
C ARG A 222 -6.59 10.06 0.86
N LEU A 223 -6.88 9.22 -0.15
CA LEU A 223 -7.33 9.69 -1.46
C LEU A 223 -8.65 10.46 -1.36
N ALA A 224 -9.61 9.97 -0.55
CA ALA A 224 -10.86 10.69 -0.29
C ALA A 224 -10.61 12.05 0.39
N GLU A 225 -9.78 12.08 1.43
CA GLU A 225 -9.39 13.31 2.13
C GLU A 225 -8.73 14.33 1.16
N PHE A 226 -7.80 13.88 0.30
CA PHE A 226 -7.16 14.74 -0.70
C PHE A 226 -8.14 15.29 -1.75
N GLN A 227 -9.26 14.61 -2.00
CA GLN A 227 -10.32 15.09 -2.89
C GLN A 227 -11.37 15.95 -2.18
N GLY A 228 -11.25 16.16 -0.87
CA GLY A 228 -12.18 16.94 -0.06
C GLY A 228 -13.46 16.17 0.32
N LEU A 229 -13.46 14.85 0.21
CA LEU A 229 -14.59 14.04 0.66
C LEU A 229 -14.60 13.96 2.20
N PRO A 230 -15.78 14.09 2.84
CA PRO A 230 -15.89 13.94 4.28
C PRO A 230 -15.62 12.49 4.68
N THR A 231 -14.93 12.30 5.80
CA THR A 231 -14.63 10.99 6.38
C THR A 231 -14.95 11.00 7.88
N HIS A 232 -15.30 9.84 8.44
CA HIS A 232 -15.42 9.68 9.90
C HIS A 232 -14.06 9.82 10.57
N PRO A 233 -13.96 10.07 11.89
CA PRO A 233 -12.67 10.17 12.59
C PRO A 233 -11.95 8.83 12.82
N SER A 234 -12.67 7.71 12.78
CA SER A 234 -12.11 6.36 12.95
C SER A 234 -12.91 5.31 12.19
N TYR A 235 -12.23 4.25 11.76
CA TYR A 235 -12.83 3.06 11.17
C TYR A 235 -12.16 1.81 11.76
N ASP A 236 -12.82 0.66 11.68
CA ASP A 236 -12.18 -0.60 12.04
C ASP A 236 -10.91 -0.82 11.22
N PHE A 237 -9.85 -1.33 11.87
CA PHE A 237 -8.51 -1.50 11.30
C PHE A 237 -7.81 -0.20 10.86
N ILE A 238 -8.38 0.97 11.08
CA ILE A 238 -7.76 2.27 10.80
C ILE A 238 -7.82 3.10 12.08
N PRO A 239 -6.90 2.86 13.04
CA PRO A 239 -6.91 3.57 14.31
C PRO A 239 -6.69 5.07 14.07
N ALA A 240 -7.34 5.91 14.88
CA ALA A 240 -7.21 7.38 14.79
C ALA A 240 -5.74 7.84 14.85
N LEU A 241 -4.90 7.12 15.60
CA LEU A 241 -3.47 7.39 15.70
C LEU A 241 -2.70 7.23 14.38
N ALA A 242 -3.17 6.35 13.47
CA ALA A 242 -2.60 6.21 12.13
C ALA A 242 -2.95 7.39 11.20
N ARG A 243 -3.89 8.25 11.61
CA ARG A 243 -4.42 9.36 10.81
C ARG A 243 -3.79 10.70 11.16
N PHE A 244 -2.48 10.67 11.42
CA PHE A 244 -1.69 11.88 11.64
C PHE A 244 -1.86 12.88 10.47
N PRO A 245 -1.73 14.19 10.69
CA PRO A 245 -1.76 15.15 9.60
C PRO A 245 -0.67 14.82 8.56
N PRO A 246 -0.94 14.90 7.25
CA PRO A 246 0.07 14.63 6.23
C PRO A 246 1.38 15.39 6.52
N SER A 247 2.46 14.65 6.78
CA SER A 247 3.74 15.26 7.09
C SER A 247 4.39 15.73 5.78
N ASN A 248 4.46 17.05 5.59
CA ASN A 248 5.23 17.64 4.49
C ASN A 248 6.75 17.59 4.75
N ARG A 249 7.22 16.92 5.81
CA ARG A 249 8.65 16.82 6.09
C ARG A 249 9.30 15.94 5.02
N PRO A 250 10.20 16.48 4.18
CA PRO A 250 10.88 15.66 3.19
C PRO A 250 11.90 14.76 3.90
N LEU A 251 11.79 13.46 3.69
CA LEU A 251 12.88 12.55 4.01
C LEU A 251 13.99 12.67 2.95
N SER A 252 15.23 12.40 3.37
CA SER A 252 16.35 12.22 2.44
C SER A 252 15.97 11.21 1.35
N LYS A 253 16.40 11.44 0.11
CA LYS A 253 16.15 10.53 -1.03
C LYS A 253 16.69 9.11 -0.79
N ASN A 254 17.62 8.97 0.16
CA ASN A 254 18.28 7.72 0.52
C ASN A 254 17.87 7.19 1.91
N ALA A 255 16.86 7.76 2.57
CA ALA A 255 16.44 7.33 3.92
C ALA A 255 16.03 5.84 3.96
N TRP A 256 15.58 5.28 2.84
CA TRP A 256 15.33 3.85 2.69
C TRP A 256 16.54 2.94 3.01
N ARG A 257 17.77 3.45 2.90
CA ARG A 257 19.02 2.70 3.18
C ARG A 257 19.34 2.56 4.67
N GLY A 258 18.64 3.27 5.55
CA GLY A 258 19.03 3.41 6.95
C GLY A 258 20.17 4.42 7.07
N ASP A 259 19.83 5.58 7.62
CA ASP A 259 20.78 6.55 8.19
C ASP A 259 21.02 6.16 9.64
#